data_AF-A0A646KX59-F1
#
_entry.id   AF-A0A646KX59-F1
#
_cell.length_a   1.000
_cell.length_b   1.000
_cell.length_c   1.000
_cell.angle_alpha   90.00
_cell.angle_beta   90.00
_cell.angle_gamma   90.00
#
_symmetry.space_group_name_H-M   'P 1'
#
loop_
_entity.id
_entity.type
_entity.pdbx_description
1 polymer ?
#
loop_
_entity_poly.entity_id
_entity_poly.type
_entity_poly.pdbx_seq_one_letter_code
_entity_poly.pdbx_strand_id
1 'polypeptide(L)'
;MALDTRNDYEPDEKPSFRMRATNTSSTHCKADFGPKAAVLTIQNDSAEVVWSSKDCPRPGQDLVLNVPAKSAISHTVEWDRTRSEPKCATPPAGRVPAGTYLVELRFPGEPVKPQSFVLKKG
;
A
#
# COMPACT_ATOMS: atom_id res chain seq x y z
N MET A 1 1.34 -11.87 6.10
CA MET A 1 0.39 -10.80 5.70
C MET A 1 0.00 -11.03 4.25
N ALA A 2 -1.14 -10.53 3.78
CA ALA A 2 -1.54 -10.60 2.38
C ALA A 2 -1.86 -9.20 1.82
N LEU A 3 -1.68 -9.03 0.51
CA LEU A 3 -1.99 -7.81 -0.24
C LEU A 3 -2.98 -8.16 -1.36
N ASP A 4 -4.00 -7.33 -1.53
CA ASP A 4 -5.05 -7.49 -2.52
C ASP A 4 -5.44 -6.15 -3.14
N THR A 5 -5.76 -6.16 -4.44
CA THR A 5 -6.19 -4.99 -5.23
C THR A 5 -7.03 -5.49 -6.42
N ARG A 6 -7.87 -4.60 -6.98
CA ARG A 6 -8.49 -4.85 -8.29
C ARG A 6 -7.42 -4.87 -9.39
N ASN A 7 -7.71 -5.60 -10.47
CA ASN A 7 -6.86 -5.70 -11.66
C ASN A 7 -6.85 -4.40 -12.49
N ASP A 8 -7.93 -3.61 -12.41
CA ASP A 8 -8.06 -2.36 -13.17
C ASP A 8 -8.94 -1.33 -12.47
N TYR A 9 -8.66 -0.06 -12.77
CA TYR A 9 -9.33 1.12 -12.27
C TYR A 9 -9.62 2.10 -13.42
N GLU A 10 -10.82 2.68 -13.44
CA GLU A 10 -11.25 3.72 -14.39
C GLU A 10 -10.49 5.05 -14.16
N PRO A 11 -10.53 6.01 -15.12
CA PRO A 11 -9.71 7.23 -15.10
C PRO A 11 -9.78 8.06 -13.81
N ASP A 12 -10.93 8.08 -13.15
CA ASP A 12 -11.16 8.85 -11.92
C ASP A 12 -11.26 7.99 -10.66
N GLU A 13 -11.11 6.67 -10.79
CA GLU A 13 -11.06 5.78 -9.64
C GLU A 13 -9.72 5.89 -8.93
N LYS A 14 -9.78 5.88 -7.59
CA LYS A 14 -8.60 5.77 -6.73
C LYS A 14 -8.27 4.31 -6.50
N PRO A 15 -7.07 3.84 -6.87
CA PRO A 15 -6.64 2.51 -6.49
C PRO A 15 -6.71 2.27 -4.99
N SER A 16 -7.21 1.10 -4.61
CA SER A 16 -7.38 0.69 -3.22
C SER A 16 -6.58 -0.57 -2.96
N PHE A 17 -5.63 -0.50 -2.03
CA PHE A 17 -4.73 -1.59 -1.69
C PHE A 17 -5.06 -2.11 -0.31
N ARG A 18 -5.58 -3.34 -0.23
CA ARG A 18 -6.00 -3.96 1.02
C ARG A 18 -4.91 -4.86 1.57
N MET A 19 -4.42 -4.52 2.75
CA MET A 19 -3.48 -5.32 3.53
C MET A 19 -4.25 -6.12 4.57
N ARG A 20 -4.03 -7.44 4.65
CA ARG A 20 -4.71 -8.33 5.59
C ARG A 20 -3.72 -9.05 6.49
N ALA A 21 -3.86 -8.85 7.80
CA ALA A 21 -3.15 -9.61 8.82
C ALA A 21 -4.03 -10.74 9.34
N THR A 22 -3.49 -11.96 9.36
CA THR A 22 -4.18 -13.15 9.90
C THR A 22 -3.40 -13.65 11.10
N ASN A 23 -4.07 -13.76 12.24
CA ASN A 23 -3.52 -14.34 13.45
C ASN A 23 -3.98 -15.81 13.57
N THR A 24 -3.05 -16.74 13.33
CA THR A 24 -3.31 -18.18 13.44
C THR A 24 -3.02 -18.74 14.84
N SER A 25 -2.54 -17.92 15.78
CA SER A 25 -2.23 -18.33 17.14
C SER A 25 -3.47 -18.41 18.04
N SER A 26 -3.30 -18.93 19.25
CA SER A 26 -4.35 -18.99 20.29
C SER A 26 -4.42 -17.75 21.18
N THR A 27 -3.52 -16.78 21.01
CA THR A 27 -3.49 -15.52 21.76
C THR A 27 -3.68 -14.32 20.85
N HIS A 28 -4.01 -13.16 21.40
CA HIS A 28 -4.05 -11.93 20.61
C HIS A 28 -2.63 -11.51 20.22
N CYS A 29 -2.46 -10.97 19.01
CA CYS A 29 -1.21 -10.35 18.58
C CYS A 29 -1.47 -8.91 18.12
N LYS A 30 -0.40 -8.18 17.80
CA LYS A 30 -0.47 -6.83 17.25
C LYS A 30 0.06 -6.84 15.82
N ALA A 31 -0.60 -6.12 14.93
CA ALA A 31 -0.15 -5.86 13.58
C ALA A 31 -0.01 -4.35 13.37
N ASP A 32 1.16 -3.92 12.93
CA ASP A 32 1.41 -2.51 12.59
C ASP A 32 1.22 -2.30 11.08
N PHE A 33 0.16 -1.58 10.73
CA PHE A 33 -0.14 -1.16 9.36
C PHE A 33 0.37 0.26 9.06
N GLY A 34 1.15 0.84 9.98
CA GLY A 34 1.72 2.16 9.81
C GLY A 34 2.66 2.21 8.59
N PRO A 35 2.78 3.36 7.93
CA PRO A 35 3.51 3.52 6.66
C PRO A 35 5.03 3.30 6.77
N LYS A 36 5.56 3.07 7.98
CA LYS A 36 6.96 2.68 8.23
C LYS A 36 7.13 1.18 8.48
N ALA A 37 6.10 0.50 8.95
CA ALA A 37 6.12 -0.93 9.27
C ALA A 37 5.57 -1.78 8.12
N ALA A 38 4.46 -1.37 7.54
CA ALA A 38 3.81 -1.99 6.38
C ALA A 38 3.91 -1.05 5.18
N VAL A 39 5.08 -1.02 4.55
CA VAL A 39 5.40 -0.09 3.47
C VAL A 39 4.81 -0.58 2.16
N LEU A 40 3.81 0.14 1.64
CA LEU A 40 3.36 0.01 0.25
C LEU A 40 4.25 0.84 -0.68
N THR A 41 4.63 0.24 -1.81
CA THR A 41 5.38 0.88 -2.90
C THR A 41 4.70 0.58 -4.22
N ILE A 42 4.56 1.59 -5.08
CA ILE A 42 3.97 1.47 -6.41
C ILE A 42 5.05 1.76 -7.45
N GLN A 43 5.20 0.85 -8.41
CA GLN A 43 6.12 0.97 -9.53
C GLN A 43 5.36 0.99 -10.86
N ASN A 44 5.88 1.72 -11.84
CA ASN A 44 5.42 1.61 -13.22
C ASN A 44 6.06 0.41 -13.95
N ASP A 45 5.71 0.22 -15.22
CA ASP A 45 6.22 -0.84 -16.09
C ASP A 45 7.75 -0.81 -16.30
N SER A 46 8.38 0.35 -16.10
CA SER A 46 9.82 0.58 -16.19
C SER A 46 10.53 0.36 -14.85
N ALA A 47 9.83 -0.21 -13.86
CA ALA A 47 10.30 -0.42 -12.49
C ALA A 47 10.67 0.87 -11.72
N GLU A 48 10.23 2.04 -12.20
CA GLU A 48 10.38 3.31 -11.49
C GLU A 48 9.40 3.35 -10.32
N VAL A 49 9.88 3.62 -9.11
CA VAL A 49 9.03 3.88 -7.95
C VAL A 49 8.36 5.23 -8.12
N VAL A 50 7.05 5.21 -8.36
CA VAL A 50 6.26 6.43 -8.53
C VAL A 50 5.64 6.89 -7.22
N TRP A 51 5.39 5.97 -6.28
CA TRP A 51 4.81 6.31 -4.99
C TRP A 51 5.24 5.34 -3.89
N SER A 52 5.44 5.84 -2.67
CA SER A 52 5.61 5.03 -1.47
C SER A 52 4.93 5.65 -0.26
N SER A 53 4.25 4.81 0.51
CA SER A 53 3.61 5.20 1.78
C SER A 53 4.58 5.83 2.79
N LYS A 54 5.88 5.51 2.71
CA LYS A 54 6.92 6.01 3.63
C LYS A 54 7.49 7.38 3.27
N ASP A 55 7.18 7.94 2.10
CA ASP A 55 7.87 9.13 1.60
C ASP A 55 7.42 10.40 2.31
N CYS A 56 6.12 10.52 2.63
CA CYS A 56 5.56 11.65 3.36
C CYS A 56 4.49 11.19 4.39
N PRO A 57 4.84 10.34 5.37
CA PRO A 57 3.91 9.94 6.40
C PRO A 57 3.68 11.11 7.35
N ARG A 58 2.44 11.30 7.80
CA ARG A 58 2.17 12.26 8.88
C ARG A 58 2.88 11.77 10.16
N PRO A 59 3.46 12.66 10.98
CA PRO A 59 4.03 12.27 12.26
C PRO A 59 3.03 11.50 13.13
N GLY A 60 3.47 10.43 13.80
CA GLY A 60 2.63 9.62 14.68
C GLY A 60 1.66 8.65 13.97
N GLN A 61 1.85 8.36 12.68
CA GLN A 61 1.02 7.43 11.90
C GLN A 61 1.27 5.93 12.18
N ASP A 62 1.84 5.57 13.33
CA ASP A 62 1.89 4.17 13.72
C ASP A 62 0.45 3.66 13.81
N LEU A 63 0.14 2.59 13.06
CA LEU A 63 -1.21 2.03 12.99
C LEU A 63 -1.18 0.62 13.55
N VAL A 64 -0.97 0.54 14.86
CA VAL A 64 -0.89 -0.72 15.57
C VAL A 64 -2.29 -1.18 15.98
N LEU A 65 -2.74 -2.26 15.38
CA LEU A 65 -4.06 -2.86 15.63
C LEU A 65 -3.91 -4.21 16.33
N ASN A 66 -4.81 -4.48 17.28
CA ASN A 66 -4.92 -5.80 17.89
C ASN A 66 -5.61 -6.76 16.93
N VAL A 67 -5.02 -7.94 16.73
CA VAL A 67 -5.58 -9.04 15.97
C VAL A 67 -5.96 -10.15 16.95
N PRO A 68 -7.26 -10.36 17.23
CA PRO A 68 -7.71 -11.44 18.09
C PRO A 68 -7.18 -12.81 17.65
N ALA A 69 -7.10 -13.75 18.59
CA ALA A 69 -6.73 -15.14 18.29
C ALA A 69 -7.62 -15.72 17.19
N LYS A 70 -7.03 -16.51 16.29
CA LYS A 70 -7.74 -17.20 15.19
C LYS A 70 -8.57 -16.26 14.30
N SER A 71 -8.19 -15.00 14.17
CA SER A 71 -8.93 -13.98 13.41
C SER A 71 -8.07 -13.31 12.33
N ALA A 72 -8.70 -12.46 11.52
CA ALA A 72 -7.99 -11.60 10.59
C ALA A 72 -8.60 -10.20 10.59
N ILE A 73 -7.74 -9.20 10.39
CA ILE A 73 -8.14 -7.80 10.20
C ILE A 73 -7.50 -7.27 8.93
N SER A 74 -8.09 -6.22 8.38
CA SER A 74 -7.59 -5.56 7.17
C SER A 74 -7.47 -4.06 7.37
N HIS A 75 -6.48 -3.47 6.70
CA HIS A 75 -6.36 -2.03 6.50
C HIS A 75 -6.24 -1.74 5.00
N THR A 76 -6.93 -0.70 4.53
CA THR A 76 -6.92 -0.32 3.11
C THR A 76 -6.26 1.05 2.96
N VAL A 77 -5.35 1.15 2.01
CA VAL A 77 -4.75 2.41 1.59
C VAL A 77 -5.31 2.78 0.23
N GLU A 78 -5.90 3.96 0.14
CA GLU A 78 -6.30 4.57 -1.13
C GLU A 78 -5.17 5.45 -1.65
N TRP A 79 -4.91 5.35 -2.94
CA TRP A 79 -3.93 6.18 -3.63
C TRP A 79 -4.64 7.08 -4.64
N ASP A 80 -4.34 8.37 -4.60
CA ASP A 80 -4.94 9.40 -5.47
C ASP A 80 -4.24 9.54 -6.83
N ARG A 81 -3.42 8.55 -7.19
CA ARG A 81 -2.62 8.51 -8.42
C ARG A 81 -1.57 9.64 -8.49
N THR A 82 -1.16 10.19 -7.36
CA THR A 82 -0.07 11.18 -7.30
C THR A 82 1.28 10.51 -7.03
N ARG A 83 2.33 11.05 -7.62
CA ARG A 83 3.69 10.67 -7.26
C ARG A 83 4.00 11.17 -5.86
N SER A 84 4.73 10.38 -5.06
CA SER A 84 5.23 10.86 -3.76
C SER A 84 6.63 11.44 -3.90
N GLU A 85 6.96 12.32 -2.96
CA GLU A 85 8.28 12.92 -2.83
C GLU A 85 8.85 12.60 -1.45
N PRO A 86 10.08 12.08 -1.35
CA PRO A 86 10.72 11.81 -0.07
C PRO A 86 10.76 13.08 0.81
N LYS A 87 10.39 12.91 2.09
CA LYS A 87 10.33 14.00 3.08
C LYS A 87 9.40 15.14 2.68
N CYS A 88 8.33 14.83 1.94
CA CYS A 88 7.35 15.82 1.50
C CYS A 88 7.98 16.97 0.69
N ALA A 89 8.97 16.67 -0.15
CA ALA A 89 9.65 17.70 -0.94
C ALA A 89 8.66 18.45 -1.86
N THR A 90 8.97 19.72 -2.13
CA THR A 90 8.12 20.64 -2.90
C THR A 90 8.83 21.15 -4.16
N PRO A 91 8.14 21.32 -5.29
CA PRO A 91 6.71 21.10 -5.50
C PRO A 91 6.34 19.60 -5.54
N PRO A 92 5.07 19.23 -5.31
CA PRO A 92 4.65 17.83 -5.42
C PRO A 92 4.86 17.27 -6.84
N ALA A 93 5.25 16.01 -6.95
CA ALA A 93 5.65 15.34 -8.19
C ALA A 93 4.54 15.12 -9.26
N GLY A 94 3.34 15.67 -9.07
CA GLY A 94 2.23 15.56 -10.02
C GLY A 94 1.55 14.18 -10.03
N ARG A 95 0.69 13.94 -11.03
CA ARG A 95 -0.05 12.68 -11.21
C ARG A 95 0.66 11.71 -12.14
N VAL A 96 0.43 10.42 -11.94
CA VAL A 96 0.89 9.37 -12.85
C VAL A 96 -0.08 9.20 -14.04
N PRO A 97 0.41 8.81 -15.24
CA PRO A 97 -0.44 8.55 -16.39
C PRO A 97 -1.24 7.24 -16.25
N ALA A 98 -2.12 6.96 -17.22
CA ALA A 98 -2.66 5.62 -17.42
C ALA A 98 -1.54 4.62 -17.76
N GLY A 99 -1.69 3.35 -17.42
CA GLY A 99 -0.67 2.34 -17.62
C GLY A 99 -0.78 1.15 -16.68
N THR A 100 0.18 0.23 -16.78
CA THR A 100 0.31 -0.92 -15.89
C THR A 100 1.24 -0.58 -14.74
N TYR A 101 0.84 -0.96 -13.53
CA TYR A 101 1.56 -0.71 -12.30
C TYR A 101 1.67 -1.98 -11.46
N LEU A 102 2.69 -2.01 -10.62
CA LEU A 102 2.90 -3.03 -9.62
C LEU A 102 2.83 -2.40 -8.23
N VAL A 103 2.03 -3.00 -7.34
CA VAL A 103 2.04 -2.65 -5.92
C VAL A 103 2.73 -3.74 -5.12
N GLU A 104 3.71 -3.34 -4.31
CA GLU A 104 4.43 -4.19 -3.39
C GLU A 104 4.10 -3.81 -1.95
N LEU A 105 3.96 -4.83 -1.08
CA LEU A 105 3.87 -4.65 0.36
C LEU A 105 5.12 -5.24 1.02
N ARG A 106 5.88 -4.39 1.71
CA ARG A 106 6.99 -4.80 2.57
C ARG A 106 6.59 -4.69 4.02
N PHE A 107 6.77 -5.77 4.77
CA PHE A 107 6.52 -5.85 6.20
C PHE A 107 7.46 -6.89 6.83
N PRO A 108 7.65 -6.91 8.17
CA PRO A 108 8.47 -7.92 8.82
C PRO A 108 7.89 -9.33 8.63
N GLY A 109 8.70 -10.26 8.10
CA GLY A 109 8.32 -11.66 7.93
C GLY A 109 8.45 -12.13 6.49
N GLU A 110 7.54 -13.02 6.09
CA GLU A 110 7.54 -13.63 4.76
C GLU A 110 7.24 -12.59 3.67
N PRO A 111 7.87 -12.71 2.48
CA PRO A 111 7.55 -11.85 1.35
C PRO A 111 6.07 -11.93 0.94
N VAL A 112 5.43 -10.78 0.70
CA VAL A 112 4.11 -10.76 0.02
C VAL A 112 4.33 -10.75 -1.48
N LYS A 113 3.59 -11.58 -2.20
CA LYS A 113 3.57 -11.53 -3.66
C LYS A 113 3.07 -10.16 -4.14
N PRO A 114 3.83 -9.43 -4.97
CA PRO A 114 3.38 -8.19 -5.59
C PRO A 114 2.11 -8.40 -6.43
N GLN A 115 1.29 -7.35 -6.52
CA GLN A 115 0.06 -7.36 -7.32
C GLN A 115 0.16 -6.37 -8.47
N SER A 116 -0.25 -6.79 -9.66
CA SER A 116 -0.33 -5.92 -10.84
C SER A 116 -1.72 -5.32 -10.96
N PHE A 117 -1.81 -4.07 -11.40
CA PHE A 117 -3.08 -3.43 -11.73
C PHE A 117 -2.90 -2.43 -12.88
N VAL A 118 -4.02 -2.08 -13.53
CA VAL A 118 -4.05 -1.17 -14.68
C VAL A 118 -4.83 0.09 -14.32
N LEU A 119 -4.28 1.25 -14.66
CA LEU A 119 -5.01 2.51 -14.71
C LEU A 119 -5.47 2.73 -16.15
N LYS A 120 -6.78 2.71 -16.39
CA LYS A 120 -7.35 2.89 -17.72
C LYS A 120 -7.15 4.32 -18.23
N LYS A 121 -7.09 4.44 -19.57
CA LYS A 121 -7.17 5.72 -20.26
C LYS A 121 -8.62 6.21 -20.23
N GLY A 122 -8.80 7.51 -20.03
CA GLY A 122 -10.07 8.19 -20.25
C GLY A 122 -10.23 8.65 -21.68
#